data_AF-A0A072NM57-F1
#
_entry.id   AF-A0A072NM57-F1
#
_cell.length_a   1.000
_cell.length_b   1.000
_cell.length_c   1.000
_cell.angle_alpha   90.00
_cell.angle_beta   90.00
_cell.angle_gamma   90.00
#
_symmetry.space_group_name_H-M   'P 1'
#
loop_
_entity.id
_entity.type
_entity.pdbx_description
1 polymer ?
#
loop_
_entity_poly.entity_id
_entity_poly.type
_entity_poly.pdbx_seq_one_letter_code
_entity_poly.pdbx_strand_id
1 'polypeptide(L)'
;MAMQKNNIATKQDGFTMLNMLFAFAVFLVLMSFFPFVMKVMKTEISTTSYKVDLFFEHIRNDIVQAKELSISDGSLYLSMENGNRIRYQKYNTNIRRQVNEVGNEILLQNVDNVQYKIVSNGVVVSVEVAKKVAKKRLSMAPIIFFILYYRGG
;
A
#
# COMPACT_ATOMS: atom_id res chain seq x y z
N MET A 1 57.84 56.60 21.93
CA MET A 1 56.98 55.82 22.85
C MET A 1 55.96 55.10 22.00
N ALA A 2 56.17 53.82 21.70
CA ALA A 2 55.24 53.01 20.92
C ALA A 2 54.91 51.76 21.75
N MET A 3 53.61 51.58 22.04
CA MET A 3 53.09 50.43 22.78
C MET A 3 53.20 49.16 21.94
N GLN A 4 53.86 48.13 22.49
CA GLN A 4 53.89 46.79 21.94
C GLN A 4 52.62 46.03 22.38
N LYS A 5 51.72 45.75 21.43
CA LYS A 5 50.51 44.95 21.65
C LYS A 5 50.87 43.46 21.55
N ASN A 6 50.85 42.75 22.67
CA ASN A 6 51.01 41.29 22.68
C ASN A 6 49.75 40.62 22.12
N ASN A 7 49.89 39.90 21.00
CA ASN A 7 48.85 39.03 20.48
C ASN A 7 48.92 37.67 21.18
N ILE A 8 47.96 37.39 22.05
CA ILE A 8 47.76 36.06 22.61
C ILE A 8 47.00 35.25 21.56
N ALA A 9 47.72 34.50 20.72
CA ALA A 9 47.11 33.55 19.79
C ALA A 9 46.51 32.39 20.59
N THR A 10 45.19 32.37 20.73
CA THR A 10 44.48 31.24 21.35
C THR A 10 44.49 30.07 20.36
N LYS A 11 45.15 28.98 20.74
CA LYS A 11 45.29 27.77 19.92
C LYS A 11 43.95 27.01 19.91
N GLN A 12 43.15 27.16 18.85
CA GLN A 12 41.79 26.62 18.74
C GLN A 12 41.71 25.18 18.18
N ASP A 13 42.83 24.62 17.74
CA ASP A 13 42.84 23.37 16.96
C ASP A 13 42.40 22.13 17.75
N GLY A 14 42.71 22.08 19.05
CA GLY A 14 42.30 20.98 19.93
C GLY A 14 40.80 20.97 20.24
N PHE A 15 40.16 22.14 20.21
CA PHE A 15 38.72 22.30 20.46
C PHE A 15 37.91 21.72 19.28
N THR A 16 38.40 21.89 18.06
CA THR A 16 37.77 21.38 16.83
C THR A 16 37.82 19.86 16.75
N MET A 17 38.98 19.23 17.05
CA MET A 17 39.13 17.76 16.97
C MET A 17 38.29 17.03 18.02
N LEU A 18 38.24 17.54 19.25
CA LEU A 18 37.42 16.97 20.32
C LEU A 18 35.93 17.05 19.97
N ASN A 19 35.48 18.19 19.42
CA ASN A 19 34.10 18.36 18.96
C ASN A 19 33.75 17.40 17.81
N MET A 20 34.67 17.17 16.88
CA MET A 20 34.47 16.19 15.80
C MET A 20 34.36 14.76 16.35
N LEU A 21 35.21 14.37 17.30
CA LEU A 21 35.14 13.05 17.92
C LEU A 21 33.85 12.86 18.73
N PHE A 22 33.40 13.90 19.41
CA PHE A 22 32.14 13.89 20.15
C PHE A 22 30.94 13.78 19.21
N ALA A 23 30.89 14.56 18.13
CA ALA A 23 29.85 14.45 17.10
C ALA A 23 29.86 13.06 16.44
N PHE A 24 31.05 12.49 16.19
CA PHE A 24 31.18 11.15 15.65
C PHE A 24 30.72 10.06 16.63
N ALA A 25 31.00 10.21 17.92
CA ALA A 25 30.50 9.30 18.95
C ALA A 25 28.96 9.33 19.03
N VAL A 26 28.35 10.52 19.00
CA VAL A 26 26.89 10.68 18.94
C VAL A 26 26.34 10.04 17.66
N PHE A 27 27.00 10.24 16.51
CA PHE A 27 26.62 9.61 15.25
C PHE A 27 26.67 8.08 15.31
N LEU A 28 27.72 7.49 15.90
CA LEU A 28 27.84 6.05 16.08
C LEU A 28 26.74 5.48 16.99
N VAL A 29 26.40 6.19 18.07
CA VAL A 29 25.27 5.82 18.93
C VAL A 29 23.96 5.82 18.14
N LEU A 30 23.70 6.86 17.34
CA LEU A 30 22.52 6.91 16.47
C LEU A 30 22.52 5.78 15.43
N MET A 31 23.66 5.51 14.80
CA MET A 31 23.82 4.42 13.82
C MET A 31 23.64 3.03 14.44
N SER A 32 23.96 2.86 15.73
CA SER A 32 23.71 1.60 16.44
C SER A 32 22.21 1.25 16.53
N PHE A 33 21.30 2.22 16.40
CA PHE A 33 19.86 1.97 16.35
C PHE A 33 19.34 1.67 14.94
N PHE A 34 20.16 1.83 13.89
CA PHE A 34 19.77 1.54 12.51
C PHE A 34 19.28 0.10 12.28
N PRO A 35 19.89 -0.95 12.87
CA PRO A 35 19.38 -2.33 12.74
C PRO A 35 17.96 -2.52 13.30
N PHE A 36 17.58 -1.75 14.33
CA PHE A 36 16.23 -1.81 14.90
C PHE A 36 15.19 -1.26 13.92
N VAL A 37 15.49 -0.12 13.27
CA VAL A 37 14.66 0.46 12.21
C VAL A 37 14.53 -0.53 11.04
N MET A 38 15.64 -1.16 10.63
CA MET A 38 15.63 -2.17 9.57
C MET A 38 14.76 -3.39 9.93
N LYS A 39 14.72 -3.81 11.19
CA LYS A 39 13.88 -4.92 11.65
C LYS A 39 12.39 -4.59 11.60
N VAL A 40 12.02 -3.34 11.91
CA VAL A 40 10.63 -2.86 11.77
C VAL A 40 10.23 -2.79 10.30
N MET A 41 11.12 -2.32 9.41
CA MET A 41 10.87 -2.28 7.97
C MET A 41 10.82 -3.68 7.31
N LYS A 42 11.59 -4.64 7.82
CA LYS A 42 11.60 -6.04 7.34
C LYS A 42 10.47 -6.90 7.89
N THR A 43 9.82 -6.48 8.99
CA THR A 43 8.55 -7.08 9.37
C THR A 43 7.56 -6.73 8.29
N GLU A 44 7.45 -7.63 7.31
CA GLU A 44 6.40 -7.62 6.32
C GLU A 44 5.06 -7.45 7.05
N ILE A 45 4.53 -6.21 7.06
CA ILE A 45 3.13 -5.89 7.39
C ILE A 45 2.17 -6.68 6.45
N SER A 46 2.74 -7.34 5.45
CA SER A 46 2.28 -8.39 4.55
C SER A 46 1.78 -9.68 5.25
N THR A 47 0.96 -9.55 6.30
CA THR A 47 0.07 -10.67 6.64
C THR A 47 -0.80 -10.97 5.41
N THR A 48 -0.96 -12.24 5.08
CA THR A 48 -1.82 -12.67 3.95
C THR A 48 -3.21 -12.03 4.04
N SER A 49 -3.75 -11.92 5.26
CA SER A 49 -5.03 -11.25 5.53
C SER A 49 -5.02 -9.78 5.10
N TYR A 50 -3.97 -9.01 5.44
CA TYR A 50 -3.85 -7.62 5.03
C TYR A 50 -3.79 -7.44 3.51
N LYS A 51 -3.03 -8.30 2.80
CA LYS A 51 -2.99 -8.29 1.32
C LYS A 51 -4.36 -8.57 0.72
N VAL A 52 -5.09 -9.54 1.27
CA VAL A 52 -6.45 -9.87 0.85
C VAL A 52 -7.42 -8.71 1.11
N ASP A 53 -7.28 -8.01 2.24
CA ASP A 53 -8.09 -6.84 2.55
C ASP A 53 -7.83 -5.67 1.59
N LEU A 54 -6.56 -5.35 1.33
CA LEU A 54 -6.18 -4.36 0.32
C LEU A 54 -6.77 -4.70 -1.05
N PHE A 55 -6.69 -5.97 -1.47
CA PHE A 55 -7.29 -6.45 -2.71
C PHE A 55 -8.80 -6.15 -2.79
N PHE A 56 -9.55 -6.38 -1.71
CA PHE A 56 -10.98 -6.05 -1.68
C PHE A 56 -11.25 -4.54 -1.75
N GLU A 57 -10.40 -3.71 -1.12
CA GLU A 57 -10.53 -2.25 -1.22
C GLU A 57 -10.22 -1.74 -2.64
N HIS A 58 -9.21 -2.30 -3.31
CA HIS A 58 -8.93 -1.99 -4.71
C HIS A 58 -10.12 -2.29 -5.61
N ILE A 59 -10.72 -3.48 -5.49
CA ILE A 59 -11.92 -3.82 -6.28
C ILE A 59 -13.08 -2.88 -5.93
N ARG A 60 -13.31 -2.61 -4.64
CA ARG A 60 -14.40 -1.72 -4.22
C ARG A 60 -14.30 -0.35 -4.87
N ASN A 61 -13.12 0.25 -4.87
CA ASN A 61 -12.90 1.58 -5.44
C ASN A 61 -13.22 1.62 -6.94
N ASP A 62 -12.90 0.55 -7.66
CA ASP A 62 -13.25 0.45 -9.07
C ASP A 62 -14.75 0.20 -9.28
N ILE A 63 -15.37 -0.67 -8.47
CA ILE A 63 -16.80 -1.01 -8.59
C ILE A 63 -17.69 0.20 -8.33
N VAL A 64 -17.33 1.06 -7.38
CA VAL A 64 -18.09 2.28 -7.08
C VAL A 64 -18.06 3.27 -8.26
N GLN A 65 -17.01 3.23 -9.10
CA GLN A 65 -16.88 4.05 -10.30
C GLN A 65 -17.36 3.35 -11.57
N ALA A 66 -17.73 2.08 -11.48
CA ALA A 66 -18.18 1.30 -12.61
C ALA A 66 -19.63 1.62 -12.93
N LYS A 67 -19.92 1.77 -14.22
CA LYS A 67 -21.28 1.88 -14.76
C LYS A 67 -21.97 0.52 -14.81
N GLU A 68 -21.21 -0.52 -15.16
CA GLU A 68 -21.72 -1.87 -15.35
C GLU A 68 -20.69 -2.92 -14.95
N LEU A 69 -21.18 -4.05 -14.42
CA LEU A 69 -20.39 -5.22 -14.06
C LEU A 69 -20.82 -6.41 -14.92
N SER A 70 -19.86 -7.15 -15.45
CA SER A 70 -20.10 -8.40 -16.18
C SER A 70 -19.06 -9.46 -15.82
N ILE A 71 -19.42 -10.73 -15.99
CA ILE A 71 -18.51 -11.87 -15.78
C ILE A 71 -18.42 -12.65 -17.08
N SER A 72 -17.20 -12.88 -17.55
CA SER A 72 -16.91 -13.75 -18.70
C SER A 72 -15.65 -14.53 -18.42
N ASP A 73 -15.62 -15.81 -18.80
CA ASP A 73 -14.41 -16.66 -18.71
C ASP A 73 -13.77 -16.69 -17.31
N GLY A 74 -14.61 -16.69 -16.26
CA GLY A 74 -14.16 -16.65 -14.86
C GLY A 74 -13.47 -15.34 -14.45
N SER A 75 -13.54 -14.30 -15.29
CA SER A 75 -12.97 -12.97 -15.06
C SER A 75 -14.08 -11.95 -14.80
N LEU A 76 -13.80 -10.98 -13.93
CA LEU A 76 -14.71 -9.86 -13.65
C LEU A 76 -14.34 -8.68 -14.55
N TYR A 77 -15.33 -8.14 -15.25
CA TYR A 77 -15.22 -6.98 -16.11
C TYR A 77 -16.04 -5.82 -15.56
N LEU A 78 -15.44 -4.63 -15.57
CA LEU A 78 -16.06 -3.39 -15.14
C LEU A 78 -16.00 -2.41 -16.31
N SER A 79 -17.16 -1.93 -16.72
CA SER A 79 -17.28 -0.86 -17.71
C SER A 79 -17.36 0.47 -16.97
N MET A 80 -16.35 1.32 -17.13
CA MET A 80 -16.26 2.61 -16.46
C MET A 80 -17.04 3.69 -17.21
N GLU A 81 -17.42 4.75 -16.49
CA GLU A 81 -18.13 5.90 -17.10
C GLU A 81 -17.29 6.62 -18.17
N ASN A 82 -15.97 6.64 -18.01
CA ASN A 82 -15.03 7.22 -18.98
C ASN A 82 -14.78 6.35 -20.22
N GLY A 83 -15.50 5.22 -20.37
CA GLY A 83 -15.35 4.29 -21.50
C GLY A 83 -14.24 3.26 -21.32
N ASN A 84 -13.45 3.31 -20.24
CA ASN A 84 -12.44 2.30 -19.96
C ASN A 84 -13.06 0.98 -19.51
N ARG A 85 -12.42 -0.13 -19.88
CA ARG A 85 -12.80 -1.47 -19.45
C ARG A 85 -11.74 -2.05 -18.52
N ILE A 86 -12.11 -2.29 -17.28
CA ILE A 86 -11.23 -2.91 -16.29
C ILE A 86 -11.52 -4.39 -16.21
N ARG A 87 -10.47 -5.20 -16.18
CA ARG A 87 -10.55 -6.65 -16.14
C ARG A 87 -9.74 -7.19 -14.98
N TYR A 88 -10.39 -8.01 -14.16
CA TYR A 88 -9.79 -8.79 -13.09
C TYR A 88 -9.77 -10.26 -13.49
N GLN A 89 -8.58 -10.82 -13.61
CA GLN A 89 -8.39 -12.22 -13.98
C GLN A 89 -7.35 -12.89 -13.07
N LYS A 90 -7.59 -14.17 -12.75
CA LYS A 90 -6.53 -15.05 -12.26
C LYS A 90 -5.58 -15.44 -13.39
N TYR A 91 -4.33 -15.02 -13.28
CA TYR A 91 -3.25 -15.37 -14.19
C TYR A 91 -2.18 -16.16 -13.42
N ASN A 92 -2.00 -17.44 -13.76
CA ASN A 92 -1.19 -18.39 -13.01
C ASN A 92 -1.62 -18.46 -11.54
N THR A 93 -0.77 -18.00 -10.63
CA THR A 93 -1.01 -17.96 -9.18
C THR A 93 -1.38 -16.56 -8.68
N ASN A 94 -1.65 -15.60 -9.57
CA ASN A 94 -1.84 -14.19 -9.21
C ASN A 94 -3.18 -13.69 -9.72
N ILE A 95 -3.79 -12.74 -9.01
CA ILE A 95 -4.88 -11.93 -9.55
C ILE A 95 -4.26 -10.67 -10.17
N ARG A 96 -4.52 -10.51 -11.46
CA ARG A 96 -4.06 -9.39 -12.28
C ARG A 96 -5.23 -8.49 -12.64
N ARG A 97 -4.97 -7.19 -12.60
CA ARG A 97 -5.84 -6.13 -13.11
C ARG A 97 -5.26 -5.54 -14.40
N GLN A 98 -6.12 -5.32 -15.38
CA GLN A 98 -5.81 -4.66 -16.65
C GLN A 98 -6.83 -3.57 -16.94
N VAL A 99 -6.41 -2.48 -17.56
CA VAL A 99 -7.28 -1.40 -18.04
C VAL A 99 -7.15 -1.33 -19.55
N ASN A 100 -8.26 -1.50 -20.27
CA ASN A 100 -8.29 -1.61 -21.73
C ASN A 100 -7.30 -2.65 -22.26
N GLU A 101 -7.19 -3.79 -21.56
CA GLU A 101 -6.24 -4.88 -21.84
C GLU A 101 -4.75 -4.51 -21.72
N VAL A 102 -4.46 -3.25 -21.43
CA VAL A 102 -3.13 -2.71 -21.16
C VAL A 102 -2.89 -2.70 -19.64
N GLY A 103 -1.63 -2.86 -19.24
CA GLY A 103 -1.21 -2.89 -17.84
C GLY A 103 -1.04 -4.29 -17.26
N ASN A 104 -0.23 -4.38 -16.20
CA ASN A 104 0.21 -5.61 -15.54
C ASN A 104 0.19 -5.43 -14.01
N GLU A 105 -0.91 -4.92 -13.48
CA GLU A 105 -1.00 -4.67 -12.05
C GLU A 105 -1.34 -5.98 -11.33
N ILE A 106 -0.40 -6.52 -10.55
CA ILE A 106 -0.61 -7.71 -9.72
C ILE A 106 -1.17 -7.25 -8.38
N LEU A 107 -2.43 -7.58 -8.11
CA LEU A 107 -3.13 -7.15 -6.89
C LEU A 107 -3.03 -8.16 -5.75
N LEU A 108 -2.94 -9.45 -6.08
CA LEU A 108 -2.82 -10.51 -5.09
C LEU A 108 -2.01 -11.66 -5.66
N GLN A 109 -1.10 -12.21 -4.85
CA GLN A 109 -0.22 -13.32 -5.23
C GLN A 109 -0.56 -14.57 -4.43
N ASN A 110 -0.12 -15.73 -4.92
CA ASN A 110 -0.33 -17.05 -4.31
C ASN A 110 -1.81 -17.40 -4.12
N VAL A 111 -2.64 -17.04 -5.10
CA VAL A 111 -4.08 -17.29 -5.13
C VAL A 111 -4.35 -18.69 -5.67
N ASP A 112 -4.93 -19.52 -4.81
CA ASP A 112 -5.35 -20.89 -5.13
C ASP A 112 -6.60 -20.86 -6.01
N ASN A 113 -7.57 -19.99 -5.71
CA ASN A 113 -8.80 -19.87 -6.48
C ASN A 113 -9.43 -18.47 -6.35
N VAL A 114 -10.18 -18.05 -7.37
CA VAL A 114 -11.02 -16.85 -7.31
C VAL A 114 -12.34 -17.09 -8.02
N GLN A 115 -13.43 -16.59 -7.45
CA GLN A 115 -14.77 -16.70 -7.99
C GLN A 115 -15.51 -15.38 -7.84
N TYR A 116 -16.26 -15.04 -8.88
CA TYR A 116 -17.06 -13.84 -8.95
C TYR A 116 -18.53 -14.23 -9.14
N LYS A 117 -19.45 -13.53 -8.48
CA LYS A 117 -20.88 -13.70 -8.67
C LYS A 117 -21.57 -12.34 -8.67
N ILE A 118 -22.16 -11.95 -9.80
CA ILE A 118 -22.97 -10.73 -9.88
C ILE A 118 -24.18 -10.88 -8.96
N VAL A 119 -24.49 -9.82 -8.23
CA VAL A 119 -25.64 -9.70 -7.34
C VAL A 119 -26.31 -8.35 -7.56
N SER A 120 -27.50 -8.13 -6.99
CA SER A 120 -28.18 -6.83 -7.08
C SER A 120 -27.26 -5.68 -6.66
N ASN A 121 -26.99 -4.77 -7.61
CA ASN A 121 -26.16 -3.58 -7.42
C ASN A 121 -24.72 -3.88 -6.94
N GLY A 122 -24.10 -4.98 -7.38
CA GLY A 122 -22.73 -5.29 -6.99
C GLY A 122 -22.24 -6.68 -7.38
N VAL A 123 -21.18 -7.13 -6.71
CA VAL A 123 -20.57 -8.44 -6.92
C VAL A 123 -20.15 -9.06 -5.59
N VAL A 124 -20.26 -10.38 -5.50
CA VAL A 124 -19.63 -11.17 -4.45
C VAL A 124 -18.33 -11.73 -5.00
N VAL A 125 -17.23 -11.40 -4.33
CA VAL A 125 -15.89 -11.89 -4.66
C VAL A 125 -15.46 -12.87 -3.59
N SER A 126 -15.05 -14.07 -4.01
CA SER A 126 -14.51 -15.11 -3.15
C SER A 126 -13.10 -15.44 -3.62
N VAL A 127 -12.12 -15.38 -2.73
CA VAL A 127 -10.72 -15.67 -3.01
C VAL A 127 -10.17 -16.67 -2.01
N GLU A 128 -9.38 -17.61 -2.49
CA GLU A 128 -8.71 -18.63 -1.70
C GLU A 128 -7.20 -18.43 -1.79
N VAL A 129 -6.55 -18.29 -0.63
CA VAL A 129 -5.10 -18.10 -0.50
C VAL A 129 -4.60 -18.97 0.63
N ALA A 130 -3.64 -19.85 0.34
CA ALA A 130 -3.09 -20.80 1.30
C ALA A 130 -4.17 -21.59 2.06
N LYS A 131 -5.18 -22.10 1.31
CA LYS A 131 -6.34 -22.84 1.84
C LYS A 131 -7.27 -22.04 2.76
N LYS A 132 -7.09 -20.72 2.87
CA LYS A 132 -8.03 -19.83 3.57
C LYS A 132 -8.90 -19.13 2.55
N VAL A 133 -10.22 -19.24 2.74
CA VAL A 133 -11.21 -18.57 1.88
C VAL A 133 -11.63 -17.26 2.51
N ALA A 134 -11.52 -16.18 1.76
CA ALA A 134 -12.07 -14.88 2.08
C ALA A 134 -13.16 -14.50 1.08
N LYS A 135 -14.30 -14.04 1.57
CA LYS A 135 -15.47 -13.69 0.75
C LYS A 135 -16.03 -12.36 1.18
N LYS A 136 -16.19 -11.42 0.24
CA LYS A 136 -16.84 -10.12 0.50
C LYS A 136 -17.86 -9.79 -0.58
N ARG A 137 -18.97 -9.17 -0.17
CA ARG A 137 -19.91 -8.51 -1.08
C ARG A 137 -19.47 -7.06 -1.24
N LEU A 138 -19.33 -6.63 -2.49
CA LEU A 138 -18.94 -5.27 -2.87
C LEU A 138 -20.12 -4.64 -3.61
N SER A 139 -20.56 -3.49 -3.13
CA SER A 139 -21.68 -2.72 -3.70
C SER A 139 -21.14 -1.66 -4.65
N MET A 140 -21.91 -1.34 -5.70
CA MET A 140 -21.65 -0.19 -6.56
C MET A 140 -22.05 1.13 -5.89
N ALA A 141 -22.92 1.08 -4.87
CA ALA A 141 -23.26 2.27 -4.09
C ALA A 141 -22.07 2.73 -3.21
N PRO A 142 -21.75 4.03 -3.16
CA PRO A 142 -20.73 4.56 -2.26
C PRO A 142 -21.08 4.30 -0.79
N ILE A 143 -20.10 3.94 0.03
CA ILE A 143 -20.30 3.68 1.48
C ILE A 143 -20.87 4.91 2.21
N ILE A 144 -20.53 6.13 1.77
CA ILE A 144 -21.01 7.38 2.38
C ILE A 144 -22.54 7.47 2.33
N PHE A 145 -23.18 7.02 1.24
CA PHE A 145 -24.64 7.00 1.14
C PHE A 145 -25.27 6.06 2.17
N PHE A 146 -24.62 4.93 2.46
CA PHE A 146 -25.14 3.98 3.44
C PHE A 146 -25.10 4.55 4.86
N ILE A 147 -24.02 5.24 5.26
CA ILE A 147 -23.92 5.83 6.60
C ILE A 147 -24.87 7.01 6.76
N LEU A 148 -25.06 7.84 5.73
CA LEU A 148 -25.97 8.99 5.78
C LEU A 148 -27.44 8.54 5.78
N TYR A 149 -27.78 7.46 5.07
CA TYR A 149 -29.14 6.90 5.08
C TYR A 149 -29.54 6.34 6.46
N TYR A 150 -28.59 5.76 7.21
CA TYR A 150 -28.83 5.24 8.56
C TYR A 150 -28.68 6.29 9.69
N ARG A 151 -28.21 7.51 9.40
CA ARG A 151 -28.14 8.61 10.38
C ARG A 151 -29.39 9.51 10.35
N GLY A 152 -30.27 9.35 9.36
CA GLY A 152 -31.45 10.19 9.15
C GLY A 152 -32.79 9.55 9.50
N GLY A 153 -32.79 8.48 10.31
CA GLY A 153 -33.98 7.77 10.79
C GLY A 153 -34.13 7.85 12.31
#